data_AF-A0A9E3YAM0-F1
#
_entry.id   AF-A0A9E3YAM0-F1
#
_cell.length_a   1.000
_cell.length_b   1.000
_cell.length_c   1.000
_cell.angle_alpha   90.00
_cell.angle_beta   90.00
_cell.angle_gamma   90.00
#
_symmetry.space_group_name_H-M   'P 1'
#
loop_
_entity.id
_entity.type
_entity.pdbx_description
1 polymer ?
#
loop_
_entity_poly.entity_id
_entity_poly.type
_entity_poly.pdbx_seq_one_letter_code
_entity_poly.pdbx_strand_id
1 'polypeptide(L)'
;MSATAGFYKPSFVGASVAVWRRGLIRTLRIPAILVQSFFFPGFFLIVYVGLYKAVTQLPGFPTDNIANWYLPFMMIQGAAFSGVGAGFATAVDIDNGFFDRLMLMPGSRHAITIGTTAMALTRALTVAAGVFVIGLIAGARPTDAAGLLLTLLAIVSVSAMASWFALGLVYRVKDQRVA
;
A
#
# COMPACT_ATOMS: atom_id res chain seq x y z
N MET A 1 -11.89 26.69 42.35
CA MET A 1 -12.34 25.46 41.67
C MET A 1 -11.53 25.31 40.39
N SER A 2 -10.33 24.74 40.49
CA SER A 2 -9.36 24.62 39.39
C SER A 2 -9.59 23.28 38.70
N ALA A 3 -10.31 23.30 37.57
CA ALA A 3 -10.39 22.14 36.70
C ALA A 3 -9.08 22.06 35.91
N THR A 4 -8.14 21.25 36.40
CA THR A 4 -7.04 20.74 35.58
C THR A 4 -7.66 19.87 34.50
N ALA A 5 -8.02 20.49 33.37
CA ALA A 5 -8.33 19.78 32.15
C ALA A 5 -7.06 19.01 31.74
N GLY A 6 -6.94 17.77 32.24
CA GLY A 6 -5.84 16.88 31.90
C GLY A 6 -5.85 16.70 30.39
N PHE A 7 -4.83 17.20 29.72
CA PHE A 7 -4.67 17.01 28.29
C PHE A 7 -4.76 15.50 27.98
N TYR A 8 -5.76 15.10 27.20
CA TYR A 8 -5.90 13.72 26.75
C TYR A 8 -4.65 13.34 25.97
N LYS A 9 -3.84 12.44 26.53
CA LYS A 9 -2.66 11.89 25.89
C LYS A 9 -3.07 10.59 25.20
N PRO A 10 -3.28 10.59 23.87
CA PRO A 10 -3.64 9.36 23.18
C PRO A 10 -2.54 8.32 23.38
N SER A 11 -2.94 7.07 23.66
CA SER A 11 -2.00 5.95 23.66
C SER A 11 -1.35 5.80 22.28
N PHE A 12 -0.15 5.23 22.22
CA PHE A 12 0.54 4.96 20.96
C PHE A 12 -0.37 4.22 19.96
N VAL A 13 -1.04 3.17 20.44
CA VAL A 13 -1.99 2.38 19.64
C VAL A 13 -3.17 3.23 19.19
N GLY A 14 -3.78 4.02 20.09
CA GLY A 14 -4.91 4.89 19.75
C GLY A 14 -4.56 5.92 18.68
N ALA A 15 -3.38 6.54 18.78
CA ALA A 15 -2.89 7.48 17.79
C ALA A 15 -2.61 6.80 16.43
N SER A 16 -1.96 5.63 16.41
CA SER A 16 -1.73 4.87 15.18
C SER A 16 -3.02 4.44 14.49
N VAL A 17 -4.00 3.95 15.25
CA VAL A 17 -5.32 3.56 14.73
C VAL A 17 -6.07 4.77 14.16
N ALA A 18 -5.99 5.93 14.81
CA ALA A 18 -6.63 7.15 14.30
C ALA A 18 -6.04 7.60 12.95
N VAL A 19 -4.71 7.59 12.84
CA VAL A 19 -4.00 7.91 11.59
C VAL A 19 -4.33 6.90 10.50
N TRP A 20 -4.29 5.61 10.84
CA TRP A 20 -4.66 4.51 9.94
C TRP A 20 -6.08 4.68 9.38
N ARG A 21 -7.06 4.85 10.27
CA ARG A 21 -8.48 5.01 9.89
C ARG A 21 -8.71 6.24 9.03
N ARG A 22 -8.10 7.38 9.39
CA ARG A 22 -8.17 8.63 8.60
C ARG A 22 -7.63 8.38 7.19
N GLY A 23 -6.48 7.71 7.08
CA GLY A 23 -5.86 7.36 5.82
C GLY A 23 -6.77 6.52 4.93
N LEU A 24 -7.39 5.46 5.48
CA LEU A 24 -8.31 4.61 4.73
C LEU A 24 -9.55 5.37 4.22
N ILE A 25 -10.15 6.20 5.07
CA ILE A 25 -11.29 7.05 4.67
C ILE A 25 -10.88 7.99 3.54
N ARG A 26 -9.68 8.57 3.61
CA ARG A 26 -9.14 9.43 2.55
C ARG A 26 -8.96 8.65 1.24
N THR A 27 -8.42 7.43 1.29
CA THR A 27 -8.27 6.56 0.12
C THR A 27 -9.61 6.27 -0.55
N LEU A 28 -10.67 6.02 0.22
CA LEU A 28 -12.03 5.80 -0.32
C LEU A 28 -12.65 7.06 -0.90
N ARG A 29 -12.34 8.24 -0.36
CA ARG A 29 -12.88 9.53 -0.82
C ARG A 29 -12.19 10.06 -2.08
N ILE A 30 -10.98 9.62 -2.37
CA ILE A 30 -10.19 10.08 -3.53
C ILE A 30 -10.06 8.91 -4.52
N PRO A 31 -11.01 8.75 -5.45
CA PRO A 31 -11.05 7.59 -6.34
C PRO A 31 -9.79 7.46 -7.20
N ALA A 32 -9.13 8.56 -7.57
CA ALA A 32 -7.88 8.54 -8.34
C ALA A 32 -6.77 7.69 -7.67
N ILE A 33 -6.71 7.67 -6.33
CA ILE A 33 -5.76 6.85 -5.55
C ILE A 33 -6.06 5.36 -5.74
N LEU A 34 -7.34 4.99 -5.79
CA LEU A 34 -7.76 3.60 -6.03
C LEU A 34 -7.50 3.18 -7.47
N VAL A 35 -7.78 4.07 -8.43
CA VAL A 35 -7.52 3.81 -9.85
C VAL A 35 -6.04 3.47 -10.04
N GLN A 36 -5.10 4.27 -9.54
CA GLN A 36 -3.68 3.98 -9.78
C GLN A 36 -3.24 2.60 -9.24
N SER A 37 -3.66 2.25 -8.03
CA SER A 37 -3.24 0.98 -7.43
C SER A 37 -4.01 -0.24 -7.94
N PHE A 38 -5.23 -0.07 -8.42
CA PHE A 38 -6.10 -1.18 -8.84
C PHE A 38 -6.14 -1.36 -10.35
N PHE A 39 -6.38 -0.26 -11.06
CA PHE A 39 -6.55 -0.25 -12.50
C PHE A 39 -5.27 -0.65 -13.20
N PHE A 40 -4.12 -0.06 -12.84
CA PHE A 40 -2.86 -0.38 -13.53
C PHE A 40 -2.48 -1.87 -13.39
N PRO A 41 -2.39 -2.46 -12.18
CA PRO A 41 -2.03 -3.88 -12.07
C PRO A 41 -3.07 -4.83 -12.68
N GLY A 42 -4.37 -4.54 -12.51
CA GLY A 42 -5.43 -5.36 -13.09
C GLY A 42 -5.47 -5.30 -14.62
N PHE A 43 -5.34 -4.09 -15.18
CA PHE A 43 -5.29 -3.88 -16.62
C PHE A 43 -4.06 -4.56 -17.24
N PHE A 44 -2.88 -4.32 -16.67
CA PHE A 44 -1.65 -4.92 -17.17
C PHE A 44 -1.66 -6.44 -17.03
N LEU A 45 -2.23 -7.01 -15.97
CA LEU A 45 -2.43 -8.45 -15.86
C LEU A 45 -3.14 -9.01 -17.10
N ILE A 46 -4.29 -8.43 -17.48
CA ILE A 46 -5.08 -8.89 -18.63
C ILE A 46 -4.30 -8.74 -19.93
N VAL A 47 -3.68 -7.57 -20.14
CA VAL A 47 -2.89 -7.28 -21.35
C VAL A 47 -1.73 -8.27 -21.48
N TYR A 48 -0.98 -8.51 -20.41
CA TYR A 48 0.18 -9.37 -20.43
C TYR A 48 -0.18 -10.85 -20.53
N VAL A 49 -1.33 -11.27 -19.99
CA VAL A 49 -1.83 -12.63 -20.20
C VAL A 49 -2.08 -12.91 -21.68
N GLY A 50 -2.69 -11.96 -22.39
CA GLY A 50 -2.86 -12.05 -23.84
C GLY A 50 -1.53 -11.97 -24.60
N LEU A 51 -0.68 -11.00 -24.26
CA LEU A 51 0.58 -10.73 -24.94
C LEU A 51 1.54 -11.93 -24.89
N TYR A 52 1.65 -12.57 -23.73
CA TYR A 52 2.58 -13.67 -23.52
C TYR A 52 1.98 -15.05 -23.71
N LYS A 53 0.77 -15.15 -24.27
CA LYS A 53 0.12 -16.44 -24.53
C LYS A 53 0.98 -17.36 -25.41
N ALA A 54 1.72 -16.81 -26.37
CA ALA A 54 2.60 -17.60 -27.23
C ALA A 54 3.77 -18.25 -26.46
N VAL A 55 4.16 -17.69 -25.31
CA VAL A 55 5.27 -18.21 -24.49
C VAL A 55 4.92 -19.56 -23.87
N THR A 56 3.64 -19.82 -23.57
CA THR A 56 3.23 -21.12 -23.02
C THR A 56 3.33 -22.27 -24.01
N GLN A 57 3.52 -21.98 -25.31
CA GLN A 57 3.69 -22.99 -26.36
C GLN A 57 5.15 -23.43 -26.54
N LEU A 58 6.10 -22.80 -25.84
CA LEU A 58 7.51 -23.17 -25.89
C LEU A 58 7.73 -24.54 -25.24
N PRO A 59 8.52 -25.44 -25.85
CA PRO A 59 8.86 -26.74 -25.26
C PRO A 59 9.51 -26.56 -23.89
N GLY A 60 9.01 -27.26 -22.88
CA GLY A 60 9.54 -27.23 -21.51
C GLY A 60 9.01 -26.10 -20.62
N PHE A 61 8.02 -25.31 -21.07
CA PHE A 61 7.41 -24.28 -20.22
C PHE A 61 6.52 -24.91 -19.13
N PRO A 62 6.66 -24.52 -17.86
CA PRO A 62 6.07 -25.24 -16.72
C PRO A 62 4.57 -24.99 -16.51
N THR A 63 3.92 -24.12 -17.29
CA THR A 63 2.49 -23.84 -17.17
C THR A 63 1.80 -23.69 -18.51
N ASP A 64 0.54 -24.09 -18.55
CA ASP A 64 -0.41 -23.91 -19.63
C ASP A 64 -0.98 -22.47 -19.71
N ASN A 65 -0.98 -21.74 -18.59
CA ASN A 65 -1.50 -20.38 -18.51
C ASN A 65 -0.51 -19.40 -17.88
N ILE A 66 -0.10 -18.40 -18.65
CA ILE A 66 0.84 -17.35 -18.23
C ILE A 66 0.29 -16.54 -17.04
N ALA A 67 -1.03 -16.50 -16.84
CA ALA A 67 -1.67 -15.85 -15.70
C ALA A 67 -1.17 -16.39 -14.36
N ASN A 68 -0.80 -17.68 -14.28
CA ASN A 68 -0.25 -18.29 -13.07
C ASN A 68 1.09 -17.69 -12.66
N TRP A 69 1.90 -17.31 -13.65
CA TRP A 69 3.20 -16.67 -13.44
C TRP A 69 3.08 -15.17 -13.18
N TYR A 70 2.16 -14.51 -13.89
CA TYR A 70 2.06 -13.05 -13.88
C TYR A 70 1.23 -12.49 -12.71
N LEU A 71 0.30 -13.30 -12.18
CA LEU A 71 -0.59 -12.89 -11.09
C LEU A 71 0.16 -12.44 -9.81
N PRO A 72 1.11 -13.23 -9.25
CA PRO A 72 1.87 -12.80 -8.08
C PRO A 72 2.62 -11.48 -8.31
N PHE A 73 3.21 -11.33 -9.50
CA PHE A 73 3.96 -10.13 -9.87
C PHE A 73 3.07 -8.88 -9.89
N MET A 74 1.87 -8.95 -10.47
CA MET A 74 0.92 -7.83 -10.48
C MET A 74 0.40 -7.50 -9.08
N MET A 75 0.17 -8.50 -8.22
CA MET A 75 -0.21 -8.27 -6.82
C MET A 75 0.90 -7.51 -6.06
N ILE A 76 2.17 -7.90 -6.26
CA ILE A 76 3.33 -7.23 -5.65
C ILE A 76 3.49 -5.80 -6.19
N GLN A 77 3.27 -5.58 -7.49
CA GLN A 77 3.29 -4.24 -8.07
C GLN A 77 2.21 -3.32 -7.45
N GLY A 78 0.99 -3.83 -7.27
CA GLY A 78 -0.08 -3.09 -6.58
C GLY A 78 0.26 -2.77 -5.12
N ALA A 79 0.97 -3.68 -4.44
CA ALA A 79 1.47 -3.46 -3.09
C ALA A 79 2.53 -2.35 -3.04
N ALA A 80 3.44 -2.29 -4.02
CA ALA A 80 4.43 -1.23 -4.15
C ALA A 80 3.76 0.15 -4.31
N PHE A 81 2.78 0.27 -5.22
CA PHE A 81 2.01 1.52 -5.39
C PHE A 81 1.24 1.92 -4.13
N SER A 82 0.78 0.93 -3.36
CA SER A 82 0.12 1.18 -2.08
C SER A 82 1.07 1.83 -1.08
N GLY A 83 2.32 1.35 -1.00
CA GLY A 83 3.36 1.90 -0.15
C GLY A 83 3.84 3.28 -0.57
N VAL A 84 4.14 3.48 -1.86
CA VAL A 84 4.52 4.81 -2.40
C VAL A 84 3.42 5.84 -2.14
N GLY A 85 2.14 5.43 -2.25
CA GLY A 85 1.00 6.28 -1.94
C GLY A 85 0.96 6.81 -0.51
N ALA A 86 1.56 6.11 0.47
CA ALA A 86 1.68 6.61 1.84
C ALA A 86 2.60 7.83 1.93
N GLY A 87 3.68 7.83 1.15
CA GLY A 87 4.56 8.99 1.00
C GLY A 87 3.82 10.18 0.40
N PHE A 88 3.11 9.98 -0.71
CA PHE A 88 2.29 11.06 -1.32
C PHE A 88 1.24 11.61 -0.36
N ALA A 89 0.53 10.74 0.37
CA ALA A 89 -0.45 11.17 1.35
C ALA A 89 0.18 12.05 2.45
N THR A 90 1.38 11.67 2.91
CA THR A 90 2.15 12.40 3.92
C THR A 90 2.70 13.71 3.38
N ALA A 91 3.18 13.74 2.14
CA ALA A 91 3.63 14.97 1.47
C ALA A 91 2.50 16.00 1.40
N VAL A 92 1.29 15.59 1.00
CA VAL A 92 0.11 16.46 1.00
C VAL A 92 -0.28 16.91 2.41
N ASP A 93 -0.11 16.06 3.42
CA ASP A 93 -0.36 16.44 4.81
C ASP A 93 0.66 17.48 5.32
N ILE A 94 1.90 17.45 4.82
CA ILE A 94 2.93 18.47 5.08
C ILE A 94 2.59 19.77 4.36
N ASP A 95 2.27 19.72 3.07
CA ASP A 95 1.96 20.92 2.28
C ASP A 95 0.74 21.68 2.82
N ASN A 96 -0.27 20.98 3.35
CA ASN A 96 -1.45 21.58 3.96
C ASN A 96 -1.26 21.98 5.45
N GLY A 97 -0.06 21.82 6.00
CA GLY A 97 0.25 22.13 7.41
C GLY A 97 -0.44 21.21 8.44
N PHE A 98 -1.11 20.15 8.00
CA PHE A 98 -1.75 19.18 8.89
C PHE A 98 -0.70 18.40 9.71
N PHE A 99 0.42 18.06 9.07
CA PHE A 99 1.51 17.33 9.71
C PHE A 99 2.11 18.12 10.89
N ASP A 100 2.30 19.44 10.74
CA ASP A 100 2.84 20.27 11.83
C ASP A 100 1.89 20.34 13.02
N ARG A 101 0.58 20.46 12.75
CA ARG A 101 -0.45 20.38 13.81
C ARG A 101 -0.42 19.03 14.54
N LEU A 102 -0.18 17.94 13.81
CA LEU A 102 -0.06 16.60 14.39
C LEU A 102 1.19 16.46 15.28
N MET A 103 2.29 17.12 14.92
CA MET A 103 3.52 17.14 15.73
C MET A 103 3.40 17.99 17.01
N LEU A 104 2.47 18.94 17.06
CA LEU A 104 2.17 19.73 18.26
C LEU A 104 1.28 18.99 19.26
N MET A 105 0.63 17.89 18.86
CA MET A 105 -0.21 17.10 19.76
C MET A 105 0.65 16.30 20.76
N PRO A 106 0.17 16.06 22.00
CA PRO A 106 0.93 15.33 23.04
C PRO A 106 1.14 13.82 22.78
N GLY A 107 1.08 13.36 21.53
CA GLY A 107 1.23 11.96 21.11
C GLY A 107 2.64 11.57 20.64
N SER A 108 2.86 10.26 20.48
CA SER A 108 4.13 9.75 19.94
C SER A 108 4.24 10.02 18.44
N ARG A 109 5.36 10.62 18.00
CA ARG A 109 5.67 10.87 16.58
C ARG A 109 5.75 9.56 15.79
N HIS A 110 6.23 8.49 16.42
CA HIS A 110 6.31 7.16 15.79
C HIS A 110 4.93 6.57 15.51
N ALA A 111 3.90 6.97 16.26
CA ALA A 111 2.54 6.50 16.03
C ALA A 111 2.00 6.93 14.65
N ILE A 112 2.46 8.08 14.16
CA ILE A 112 2.11 8.62 12.84
C ILE A 112 2.66 7.70 11.75
N THR A 113 3.98 7.45 11.76
CA THR A 113 4.67 6.59 10.79
C THR A 113 4.10 5.17 10.78
N ILE A 114 3.84 4.59 11.96
CA ILE A 114 3.25 3.24 12.06
C ILE A 114 1.82 3.22 11.55
N GLY A 115 1.01 4.24 11.88
CA GLY A 115 -0.36 4.36 11.37
C GLY A 115 -0.41 4.53 9.84
N THR A 116 0.51 5.32 9.26
CA THR A 116 0.60 5.49 7.80
C THR A 116 1.05 4.22 7.09
N THR A 117 2.00 3.47 7.67
CA THR A 117 2.43 2.18 7.10
C THR A 117 1.34 1.13 7.22
N ALA A 118 0.63 1.07 8.35
CA ALA A 118 -0.52 0.17 8.51
C ALA A 118 -1.60 0.45 7.46
N MET A 119 -1.82 1.73 7.12
CA MET A 119 -2.80 2.13 6.11
C MET A 119 -2.38 1.62 4.73
N ALA A 120 -1.09 1.77 4.40
CA ALA A 120 -0.51 1.28 3.16
C ALA A 120 -0.62 -0.24 3.04
N LEU A 121 -0.38 -0.98 4.12
CA LEU A 121 -0.52 -2.43 4.18
C LEU A 121 -1.98 -2.87 3.96
N THR A 122 -2.94 -2.25 4.64
CA THR A 122 -4.36 -2.56 4.43
C THR A 122 -4.78 -2.28 2.99
N ARG A 123 -4.31 -1.17 2.41
CA ARG A 123 -4.55 -0.84 0.99
C ARG A 123 -3.91 -1.88 0.06
N ALA A 124 -2.67 -2.28 0.33
CA ALA A 124 -1.96 -3.29 -0.46
C ALA A 124 -2.71 -4.62 -0.48
N LEU A 125 -3.19 -5.07 0.67
CA LEU A 125 -3.99 -6.30 0.79
C LEU A 125 -5.33 -6.18 0.05
N THR A 126 -5.99 -5.02 0.12
CA THR A 126 -7.26 -4.78 -0.60
C THR A 126 -7.05 -4.83 -2.12
N VAL A 127 -5.98 -4.21 -2.60
CA VAL A 127 -5.61 -4.21 -4.02
C VAL A 127 -5.25 -5.62 -4.48
N ALA A 128 -4.38 -6.31 -3.72
CA ALA A 128 -3.98 -7.67 -4.02
C ALA A 128 -5.18 -8.62 -4.09
N ALA A 129 -6.15 -8.48 -3.18
CA ALA A 129 -7.36 -9.29 -3.19
C ALA A 129 -8.19 -9.10 -4.48
N GLY A 130 -8.39 -7.87 -4.94
CA GLY A 130 -9.15 -7.68 -6.18
C GLY A 130 -8.35 -8.00 -7.44
N VAL A 131 -7.04 -7.79 -7.47
CA VAL A 131 -6.18 -8.28 -8.56
C VAL A 131 -6.18 -9.82 -8.60
N PHE A 132 -6.21 -10.47 -7.44
CA PHE A 132 -6.36 -11.92 -7.33
C PHE A 132 -7.66 -12.40 -7.98
N VAL A 133 -8.79 -11.75 -7.68
CA VAL A 133 -10.08 -12.04 -8.32
C VAL A 133 -10.01 -11.86 -9.84
N ILE A 134 -9.40 -10.78 -10.34
CA ILE A 134 -9.21 -10.56 -11.78
C ILE A 134 -8.36 -11.69 -12.39
N GLY A 135 -7.30 -12.12 -11.71
CA GLY A 135 -6.47 -13.24 -12.15
C GLY A 135 -7.23 -14.55 -12.24
N LEU A 136 -8.08 -14.87 -11.27
CA LEU A 136 -8.94 -16.05 -11.32
C LEU A 136 -9.90 -16.00 -12.52
N ILE A 137 -10.49 -14.83 -12.81
CA ILE A 137 -11.34 -14.62 -13.99
C ILE A 137 -10.52 -14.78 -15.29
N ALA A 138 -9.27 -14.32 -15.30
CA ALA A 138 -8.33 -14.52 -16.42
C ALA A 138 -7.82 -15.97 -16.54
N GLY A 139 -8.29 -16.88 -15.69
CA GLY A 139 -7.99 -18.31 -15.75
C GLY A 139 -6.76 -18.74 -14.95
N ALA A 140 -6.26 -17.90 -14.03
CA ALA A 140 -5.21 -18.29 -13.11
C ALA A 140 -5.72 -19.39 -12.15
N ARG A 141 -4.90 -20.41 -11.95
CA ARG A 141 -5.11 -21.59 -11.10
C ARG A 141 -3.94 -21.70 -10.11
N PRO A 142 -3.92 -20.88 -9.05
CA PRO A 142 -2.91 -21.02 -8.01
C PRO A 142 -3.13 -22.33 -7.24
N THR A 143 -2.31 -23.33 -7.51
CA THR A 143 -2.41 -24.67 -6.88
C THR A 143 -1.47 -24.87 -5.70
N ASP A 144 -0.40 -24.08 -5.62
CA ASP A 144 0.62 -24.20 -4.57
C ASP A 144 0.37 -23.23 -3.41
N ALA A 145 0.11 -23.79 -2.22
CA ALA A 145 -0.07 -23.03 -0.99
C ALA A 145 1.21 -22.31 -0.56
N ALA A 146 2.39 -22.89 -0.81
CA ALA A 146 3.66 -22.25 -0.47
C ALA A 146 3.88 -20.99 -1.33
N GLY A 147 3.64 -21.07 -2.64
CA GLY A 147 3.67 -19.91 -3.55
C GLY A 147 2.71 -18.78 -3.15
N LEU A 148 1.50 -19.11 -2.69
CA LEU A 148 0.56 -18.11 -2.16
C LEU A 148 1.08 -17.44 -0.89
N LEU A 149 1.64 -18.19 0.05
CA LEU A 149 2.23 -17.64 1.27
C LEU A 149 3.42 -16.73 0.98
N LEU A 150 4.30 -17.14 0.05
CA LEU A 150 5.42 -16.32 -0.41
C LEU A 150 4.94 -15.02 -1.08
N THR A 151 3.86 -15.10 -1.86
CA THR A 151 3.25 -13.92 -2.48
C THR A 151 2.70 -12.96 -1.44
N LEU A 152 1.99 -13.47 -0.42
CA LEU A 152 1.51 -12.65 0.70
C LEU A 152 2.65 -11.99 1.48
N LEU A 153 3.72 -12.74 1.76
CA LEU A 153 4.91 -12.20 2.41
C LEU A 153 5.57 -11.12 1.57
N ALA A 154 5.65 -11.31 0.25
CA ALA A 154 6.17 -10.32 -0.68
C ALA A 154 5.29 -9.05 -0.73
N ILE A 155 3.96 -9.19 -0.70
CA ILE A 155 3.04 -8.04 -0.66
C ILE A 155 3.29 -7.20 0.60
N VAL A 156 3.37 -7.85 1.77
CA VAL A 156 3.59 -7.16 3.04
C VAL A 156 4.97 -6.50 3.07
N SER A 157 6.02 -7.22 2.68
CA SER A 157 7.39 -6.71 2.70
C SER A 157 7.59 -5.57 1.70
N VAL A 158 7.13 -5.71 0.46
CA VAL A 158 7.28 -4.68 -0.58
C VAL A 158 6.44 -3.45 -0.25
N SER A 159 5.21 -3.61 0.25
CA SER A 159 4.40 -2.47 0.68
C SER A 159 5.04 -1.74 1.85
N ALA A 160 5.58 -2.46 2.84
CA ALA A 160 6.33 -1.86 3.94
C ALA A 160 7.58 -1.13 3.40
N MET A 161 8.47 -1.80 2.67
CA MET A 161 9.68 -1.21 2.11
C MET A 161 9.37 0.07 1.30
N ALA A 162 8.39 0.02 0.42
CA ALA A 162 7.96 1.18 -0.38
C ALA A 162 7.41 2.31 0.50
N SER A 163 6.62 2.00 1.52
CA SER A 163 6.10 3.00 2.47
C SER A 163 7.23 3.69 3.22
N TRP A 164 8.16 2.91 3.77
CA TRP A 164 9.27 3.44 4.57
C TRP A 164 10.24 4.24 3.71
N PHE A 165 10.54 3.78 2.50
CA PHE A 165 11.34 4.52 1.53
C PHE A 165 10.69 5.87 1.17
N ALA A 166 9.39 5.86 0.82
CA ALA A 166 8.67 7.06 0.44
C ALA A 166 8.53 8.06 1.60
N LEU A 167 8.23 7.58 2.82
CA LEU A 167 8.19 8.41 4.03
C LEU A 167 9.57 9.01 4.34
N GLY A 168 10.63 8.20 4.24
CA GLY A 168 12.01 8.67 4.43
C GLY A 168 12.38 9.79 3.46
N LEU A 169 12.02 9.66 2.18
CA LEU A 169 12.23 10.70 1.18
C LEU A 169 11.46 11.98 1.53
N VAL A 170 10.18 11.86 1.86
CA VAL A 170 9.30 12.99 2.19
C VAL A 170 9.80 13.75 3.41
N TYR A 171 10.23 13.06 4.47
CA TYR A 171 10.78 13.70 5.66
C TYR A 171 12.13 14.38 5.37
N ARG A 172 13.00 13.76 4.57
CA ARG A 172 14.30 14.34 4.21
C ARG A 172 14.17 15.59 3.34
N VAL A 173 13.24 15.61 2.38
CA VAL A 173 13.05 16.77 1.50
C VAL A 173 12.43 17.96 2.24
N LYS A 174 11.59 17.71 3.26
CA LYS A 174 11.05 18.79 4.11
C LYS A 174 12.16 19.53 4.86
N ASP A 175 13.13 18.81 5.43
CA ASP A 175 14.24 19.41 6.18
C ASP A 175 15.04 20.43 5.35
N GLN A 176 15.12 20.24 4.03
CA GLN A 176 15.88 21.13 3.12
C GLN A 176 15.18 22.46 2.84
N ARG A 177 13.88 22.62 3.15
CA ARG A 177 13.18 23.91 3.02
C ARG A 177 13.36 24.80 4.26
N VAL A 178 13.95 24.27 5.33
CA VAL A 178 14.11 24.94 6.64
C VAL A 178 15.57 25.34 6.89
N ALA A 179 16.50 24.98 6.01
CA ALA A 179 17.90 25.42 6.00
C ALA A 179 18.12 26.51 4.95
#